data_AF-A0A2E7IHU4-F1
#
_entry.id   AF-A0A2E7IHU4-F1
#
_cell.length_a   1.000
_cell.length_b   1.000
_cell.length_c   1.000
_cell.angle_alpha   90.00
_cell.angle_beta   90.00
_cell.angle_gamma   90.00
#
_symmetry.space_group_name_H-M   'P 1'
#
loop_
_entity.id
_entity.type
_entity.pdbx_description
1 polymer ?
#
loop_
_entity_poly.entity_id
_entity_poly.type
_entity_poly.pdbx_seq_one_letter_code
_entity_poly.pdbx_strand_id
1 'polypeptide(L)'
;MIENNVNRLIFIEVLLAVVAVIYGIRWVLDPQGNFEPVIALCTIFAFGLDVFRRYSADSQLQQPPNKQEHSDITEVTEKKEQPESLPAFRYSSSCAFFAERFSNAFPGIRSGTWFEGHRAIERLSILLEQPLEFSRGDDGWIEPIGWQRNGNMPFSDFKLLSKDTLLIDSKELKVRRIYAGYMANYKQLFVYLEADAMPPVGVYEHTQSSIEDSKNVFGYAYEEYGLYKHSHPITRAEYDDNAAVIMGKPVKLNNEVEIRIRHLSPYNMVISATGSCLNQSLFDGKLVEYMNRMLAGENCMGEFEDDVRKLPSSPAI
;
A
#
# COMPACT_ATOMS: atom_id res chain seq x y z
N MET A 1 14.84 20.18 24.64
CA MET A 1 13.64 20.68 23.91
C MET A 1 12.69 19.55 23.50
N ILE A 2 13.16 18.30 23.34
CA ILE A 2 12.35 17.13 22.95
C ILE A 2 11.52 16.56 24.11
N GLU A 3 12.03 16.51 25.35
CA GLU A 3 11.30 16.02 26.54
C GLU A 3 10.00 16.80 26.84
N ASN A 4 9.98 18.11 26.58
CA ASN A 4 8.79 18.94 26.80
C ASN A 4 7.64 18.63 25.82
N ASN A 5 7.94 18.04 24.65
CA ASN A 5 6.91 17.68 23.67
C ASN A 5 6.27 16.32 23.99
N VAL A 6 7.05 15.37 24.51
CA VAL A 6 6.54 14.04 24.92
C VAL A 6 5.60 14.17 26.11
N ASN A 7 5.96 14.97 27.11
CA ASN A 7 5.12 15.21 28.28
C ASN A 7 3.81 15.94 27.94
N ARG A 8 3.81 16.80 26.90
CA ARG A 8 2.58 17.44 26.40
C ARG A 8 1.69 16.47 25.64
N LEU A 9 2.27 15.54 24.88
CA LEU A 9 1.52 14.53 24.15
C LEU A 9 0.80 13.56 25.10
N ILE A 10 1.52 13.08 26.12
CA ILE A 10 0.95 12.21 27.17
C ILE A 10 -0.17 12.93 27.94
N PHE A 11 0.01 14.22 28.24
CA PHE A 11 -1.02 15.01 28.91
C PHE A 11 -2.29 15.16 28.05
N ILE A 12 -2.15 15.33 26.73
CA ILE A 12 -3.27 15.41 25.80
C ILE A 12 -3.99 14.06 25.71
N GLU A 13 -3.27 12.94 25.63
CA GLU A 13 -3.86 11.60 25.59
C GLU A 13 -4.66 11.29 26.87
N VAL A 14 -4.12 11.62 28.05
CA VAL A 14 -4.82 11.44 29.33
C VAL A 14 -6.07 12.32 29.42
N LEU A 15 -6.00 13.56 28.95
CA LEU A 15 -7.15 14.48 28.93
C LEU A 15 -8.27 13.94 28.02
N LEU A 16 -7.92 13.42 26.84
CA LEU A 16 -8.87 12.82 25.90
C LEU A 16 -9.52 11.56 26.46
N ALA A 17 -8.76 10.71 27.15
CA ALA A 17 -9.30 9.52 27.82
C ALA A 17 -10.32 9.90 28.91
N VAL A 18 -10.03 10.94 29.70
CA VAL A 18 -10.95 11.44 30.73
C VAL A 18 -12.23 12.00 30.09
N VAL A 19 -12.12 12.75 29.00
CA VAL A 19 -13.28 13.25 28.24
C VAL A 19 -14.14 12.08 27.72
N ALA A 20 -13.51 11.07 27.12
CA ALA A 20 -14.23 9.88 26.62
C ALA A 20 -14.99 9.14 27.74
N VAL A 21 -14.38 8.99 28.92
CA VAL A 21 -15.04 8.36 30.09
C VAL A 21 -16.23 9.19 30.58
N ILE A 22 -16.09 10.51 30.69
CA ILE A 22 -17.19 11.41 31.11
C ILE A 22 -18.36 11.32 30.11
N TYR A 23 -18.08 11.28 28.81
CA TYR A 23 -19.12 11.13 27.80
C TYR A 23 -19.75 9.74 27.77
N GLY A 24 -18.97 8.67 28.02
CA GLY A 24 -19.51 7.32 28.18
C GLY A 24 -20.46 7.22 29.37
N ILE A 25 -20.12 7.83 30.51
CA ILE A 25 -21.01 7.93 31.67
C ILE A 25 -22.28 8.72 31.31
N ARG A 26 -22.14 9.84 30.58
CA ARG A 26 -23.28 10.66 30.17
C ARG A 26 -24.21 9.94 29.18
N TRP A 27 -23.67 9.10 28.30
CA TRP A 27 -24.44 8.26 27.36
C TRP A 27 -25.30 7.22 28.10
N VAL A 28 -24.75 6.61 29.16
CA VAL A 28 -25.50 5.67 30.03
C VAL A 28 -26.63 6.39 30.77
N LEU A 29 -26.43 7.65 31.16
CA LEU A 29 -27.38 8.43 31.95
C LEU A 29 -28.45 9.15 31.11
N ASP A 30 -28.17 9.49 29.85
CA ASP A 30 -29.11 10.15 28.93
C ASP A 30 -28.94 9.64 27.49
N PRO A 31 -29.53 8.48 27.14
CA PRO A 31 -29.36 7.85 25.83
C PRO A 31 -30.10 8.55 24.69
N GLN A 32 -30.92 9.58 24.95
CA GLN A 32 -31.68 10.31 23.92
C GLN A 32 -30.98 11.59 23.42
N GLY A 33 -29.79 11.91 23.93
CA GLY A 33 -28.99 13.05 23.47
C GLY A 33 -28.53 12.92 22.01
N ASN A 34 -28.36 14.05 21.31
CA ASN A 34 -27.77 14.05 19.97
C ASN A 34 -26.23 13.96 20.08
N PHE A 35 -25.69 12.76 19.87
CA PHE A 35 -24.26 12.45 19.99
C PHE A 35 -23.49 12.47 18.66
N GLU A 36 -24.17 12.69 17.52
CA GLU A 36 -23.54 12.69 16.18
C GLU A 36 -22.33 13.63 16.05
N PRO A 37 -22.35 14.87 16.59
CA PRO A 37 -21.21 15.77 16.47
C PRO A 37 -19.97 15.26 17.21
N VAL A 38 -20.16 14.53 18.31
CA VAL A 38 -19.07 14.01 19.15
C VAL A 38 -18.48 12.74 18.54
N ILE A 39 -19.33 11.86 17.99
CA ILE A 39 -18.87 10.67 17.26
C ILE A 39 -18.05 11.09 16.05
N ALA A 40 -18.54 12.06 15.26
CA ALA A 40 -17.79 12.61 14.13
C ALA A 40 -16.43 13.20 14.55
N LEU A 41 -16.38 13.92 15.67
CA LEU A 41 -15.13 14.46 16.22
C LEU A 41 -14.17 13.34 16.64
N CYS A 42 -14.65 12.31 17.33
CA CYS A 42 -13.86 11.15 17.73
C CYS A 42 -13.31 10.39 16.51
N THR A 43 -14.08 10.21 15.45
CA THR A 43 -13.63 9.55 14.22
C THR A 43 -12.56 10.37 13.49
N ILE A 44 -12.74 11.69 13.37
CA ILE A 44 -11.74 12.58 12.77
C ILE A 44 -10.44 12.57 13.59
N PHE A 45 -10.53 12.57 14.92
CA PHE A 45 -9.36 12.51 15.80
C PHE A 45 -8.66 11.15 15.79
N ALA A 46 -9.39 10.04 15.74
CA ALA A 46 -8.81 8.71 15.63
C ALA A 46 -8.04 8.56 14.31
N PHE A 47 -8.62 9.06 13.21
CA PHE A 47 -7.96 9.10 11.91
C PHE A 47 -6.74 10.02 11.91
N GLY A 48 -6.83 11.20 12.54
CA GLY A 48 -5.71 12.13 12.71
C GLY A 48 -4.56 11.56 13.54
N LEU A 49 -4.86 10.81 14.60
CA LEU A 49 -3.87 10.09 15.41
C LEU A 49 -3.20 8.97 14.64
N ASP A 50 -3.94 8.23 13.81
CA ASP A 50 -3.37 7.17 12.97
C ASP A 50 -2.42 7.75 11.91
N VAL A 51 -2.82 8.84 11.25
CA VAL A 51 -1.97 9.58 10.30
C VAL A 51 -0.74 10.15 11.00
N PHE A 52 -0.89 10.72 12.20
CA PHE A 52 0.24 11.27 12.97
C PHE A 52 1.20 10.18 13.46
N ARG A 53 0.70 9.00 13.85
CA ARG A 53 1.52 7.85 14.23
C ARG A 53 2.32 7.32 13.05
N ARG A 54 1.71 7.22 11.86
CA ARG A 54 2.41 6.84 10.62
C ARG A 54 3.51 7.84 10.28
N TYR A 55 3.20 9.14 10.32
CA TYR A 55 4.18 10.20 10.09
C TYR A 55 5.32 10.19 11.13
N SER A 56 5.00 9.92 12.39
CA SER A 56 5.99 9.85 13.47
C SER A 56 6.88 8.60 13.35
N ALA A 57 6.33 7.46 12.94
CA ALA A 57 7.08 6.23 12.66
C ALA A 57 8.10 6.45 11.51
N ASP A 58 7.68 7.12 10.45
CA ASP A 58 8.57 7.50 9.33
C ASP A 58 9.69 8.45 9.77
N SER A 59 9.41 9.37 10.71
CA SER A 59 10.42 10.28 11.25
C SER A 59 11.45 9.59 12.16
N GLN A 60 11.10 8.46 12.80
CA GLN A 60 12.03 7.70 13.65
C GLN A 60 12.94 6.79 12.84
N LEU A 61 12.50 6.33 11.65
CA LEU A 61 13.34 5.60 10.70
C LEU A 61 14.45 6.47 10.09
N GLN A 62 14.35 7.80 10.19
CA GLN A 62 15.33 8.75 9.64
C GLN A 62 16.42 9.20 10.63
N GLN A 63 16.40 8.76 11.89
CA GLN A 63 17.48 9.08 12.83
C GLN A 63 18.60 8.02 12.78
N PRO A 64 19.85 8.40 12.51
CA PRO A 64 20.96 7.46 12.54
C PRO A 64 21.19 6.95 13.97
N PRO A 65 21.53 5.66 14.17
CA PRO A 65 21.70 5.09 15.49
C PRO A 65 22.87 5.75 16.24
N ASN A 66 22.60 6.13 17.48
CA ASN A 66 23.56 6.70 18.43
C ASN A 66 24.65 5.67 18.76
N LYS A 67 25.91 5.99 18.45
CA LYS A 67 27.08 5.16 18.78
C LYS A 67 27.35 5.20 20.29
N GLN A 68 27.10 4.10 20.98
CA GLN A 68 27.79 3.79 22.24
C GLN A 68 28.66 2.55 22.02
N GLU A 69 29.97 2.76 22.17
CA GLU A 69 30.99 1.72 22.19
C GLU A 69 30.86 0.88 23.46
N HIS A 70 30.81 -0.46 23.31
CA HIS A 70 31.64 -1.30 24.18
C HIS A 70 32.06 -2.59 23.46
N SER A 71 33.35 -2.84 23.67
CA SER A 71 34.30 -3.82 23.15
C SER A 71 33.98 -5.30 23.28
N ASP A 72 34.56 -6.02 22.32
CA ASP A 72 35.04 -7.41 22.31
C ASP A 72 34.02 -8.56 22.32
N ILE A 73 33.90 -9.23 21.17
CA ILE A 73 34.10 -10.67 20.97
C ILE A 73 34.35 -10.94 19.47
N THR A 74 35.25 -11.88 19.23
CA THR A 74 36.03 -12.21 18.05
C THR A 74 35.22 -12.55 16.78
N GLU A 75 35.76 -12.10 15.64
CA GLU A 75 35.32 -12.33 14.26
C GLU A 75 34.99 -13.79 13.92
N VAL A 76 33.80 -14.00 13.38
CA VAL A 76 33.61 -14.85 12.19
C VAL A 76 33.10 -13.92 11.10
N THR A 77 33.99 -13.56 10.17
CA THR A 77 33.76 -12.57 9.12
C THR A 77 32.82 -13.13 8.05
N GLU A 78 31.51 -13.12 8.32
CA GLU A 78 30.54 -13.01 7.24
C GLU A 78 30.67 -11.60 6.66
N LYS A 79 31.08 -11.51 5.39
CA LYS A 79 30.97 -10.28 4.62
C LYS A 79 29.51 -9.84 4.64
N LYS A 80 29.18 -8.88 5.50
CA LYS A 80 28.01 -8.02 5.28
C LYS A 80 28.26 -7.27 3.99
N GLU A 81 27.60 -7.70 2.91
CA GLU A 81 27.44 -6.86 1.73
C GLU A 81 26.90 -5.50 2.21
N GLN A 82 27.64 -4.43 1.90
CA GLN A 82 27.12 -3.08 2.02
C GLN A 82 25.88 -3.01 1.13
N PRO A 83 24.80 -2.29 1.53
CA PRO A 83 23.65 -2.11 0.66
C PRO A 83 24.15 -1.52 -0.66
N GLU A 84 23.86 -2.21 -1.77
CA GLU A 84 24.13 -1.72 -3.11
C GLU A 84 23.51 -0.32 -3.22
N SER A 85 24.34 0.69 -3.50
CA SER A 85 23.84 2.05 -3.69
C SER A 85 22.82 2.05 -4.83
N LEU A 86 21.63 2.62 -4.60
CA LEU A 86 20.56 2.66 -5.60
C LEU A 86 21.07 3.13 -6.98
N PRO A 87 20.60 2.52 -8.08
CA PRO A 87 21.03 2.92 -9.41
C PRO A 87 20.59 4.35 -9.72
N ALA A 88 21.39 5.08 -10.50
CA ALA A 88 21.07 6.45 -10.87
C ALA A 88 19.86 6.52 -11.81
N PHE A 89 18.91 7.42 -11.53
CA PHE A 89 17.76 7.67 -12.40
C PHE A 89 18.16 8.49 -13.62
N ARG A 90 18.32 7.84 -14.79
CA ARG A 90 18.81 8.46 -16.04
C ARG A 90 17.72 8.87 -17.03
N TYR A 91 16.46 8.89 -16.59
CA TYR A 91 15.31 9.25 -17.42
C TYR A 91 14.92 10.70 -17.21
N SER A 92 14.35 11.33 -18.23
CA SER A 92 13.87 12.73 -18.14
C SER A 92 12.65 12.88 -17.22
N SER A 93 11.90 11.80 -16.97
CA SER A 93 10.75 11.76 -16.07
C SER A 93 10.35 10.31 -15.74
N SER A 94 9.58 10.11 -14.68
CA SER A 94 8.93 8.83 -14.38
C SER A 94 8.02 8.35 -15.53
N CYS A 95 7.33 9.27 -16.21
CA CYS A 95 6.54 8.92 -17.40
C CYS A 95 7.38 8.37 -18.55
N ALA A 96 8.59 8.89 -18.76
CA ALA A 96 9.50 8.38 -19.80
C ALA A 96 10.00 6.97 -19.44
N PHE A 97 10.38 6.75 -18.18
CA PHE A 97 10.73 5.42 -17.66
C PHE A 97 9.57 4.41 -17.84
N PHE A 98 8.38 4.78 -17.39
CA PHE A 98 7.20 3.93 -17.49
C PHE A 98 6.84 3.63 -18.94
N ALA A 99 6.94 4.60 -19.86
CA ALA A 99 6.64 4.39 -21.27
C ALA A 99 7.60 3.39 -21.94
N GLU A 100 8.88 3.41 -21.57
CA GLU A 100 9.86 2.42 -22.04
C GLU A 100 9.52 1.02 -21.51
N ARG A 101 9.34 0.88 -20.18
CA ARG A 101 8.93 -0.38 -19.54
C ARG A 101 7.61 -0.91 -20.12
N PHE A 102 6.64 -0.04 -20.34
CA PHE A 102 5.35 -0.36 -20.96
C PHE A 102 5.53 -0.85 -22.41
N SER A 103 6.38 -0.21 -23.21
CA SER A 103 6.63 -0.63 -24.60
C SER A 103 7.32 -2.00 -24.68
N ASN A 104 8.23 -2.28 -23.74
CA ASN A 104 8.90 -3.58 -23.62
C ASN A 104 7.92 -4.67 -23.17
N ALA A 105 7.07 -4.35 -22.18
CA ALA A 105 6.04 -5.26 -21.70
C ALA A 105 4.98 -5.53 -22.76
N PHE A 106 4.47 -4.51 -23.48
CA PHE A 106 3.34 -4.61 -24.40
C PHE A 106 3.73 -4.21 -25.84
N PRO A 107 4.60 -4.96 -26.51
CA PRO A 107 5.08 -4.58 -27.84
C PRO A 107 3.95 -4.62 -28.87
N GLY A 108 3.87 -3.56 -29.69
CA GLY A 108 2.98 -3.51 -30.86
C GLY A 108 1.52 -3.15 -30.59
N ILE A 109 1.10 -2.94 -29.33
CA ILE A 109 -0.27 -2.51 -29.05
C ILE A 109 -0.49 -1.05 -29.47
N ARG A 110 -1.64 -0.77 -30.08
CA ARG A 110 -2.06 0.57 -30.55
C ARG A 110 -3.44 0.99 -30.02
N SER A 111 -4.07 0.12 -29.25
CA SER A 111 -5.32 0.32 -28.54
C SER A 111 -5.26 -0.47 -27.24
N GLY A 112 -6.14 -0.13 -26.30
CA GLY A 112 -6.18 -0.88 -25.06
C GLY A 112 -6.50 -2.35 -25.28
N THR A 113 -5.79 -3.22 -24.55
CA THR A 113 -5.77 -4.67 -24.81
C THR A 113 -5.76 -5.46 -23.50
N TRP A 114 -6.61 -6.48 -23.41
CA TRP A 114 -6.65 -7.42 -22.29
C TRP A 114 -5.63 -8.55 -22.45
N PHE A 115 -5.00 -8.91 -21.33
CA PHE A 115 -4.14 -10.08 -21.20
C PHE A 115 -4.58 -10.89 -19.97
N GLU A 116 -4.65 -12.21 -20.10
CA GLU A 116 -5.18 -13.09 -19.05
C GLU A 116 -4.20 -14.22 -18.72
N GLY A 117 -4.32 -14.76 -17.50
CA GLY A 117 -3.53 -15.89 -17.03
C GLY A 117 -2.03 -15.65 -17.10
N HIS A 118 -1.27 -16.65 -17.55
CA HIS A 118 0.19 -16.58 -17.59
C HIS A 118 0.72 -15.38 -18.40
N ARG A 119 0.04 -15.00 -19.49
CA ARG A 119 0.44 -13.83 -20.29
C ARG A 119 0.31 -12.54 -19.50
N ALA A 120 -0.64 -12.40 -18.58
CA ALA A 120 -0.72 -11.21 -17.73
C ALA A 120 0.51 -11.10 -16.81
N ILE A 121 0.89 -12.23 -16.20
CA ILE A 121 2.04 -12.33 -15.31
C ILE A 121 3.36 -12.02 -16.05
N GLU A 122 3.61 -12.63 -17.21
CA GLU A 122 4.81 -12.35 -18.01
C GLU A 122 4.96 -10.84 -18.30
N ARG A 123 3.86 -10.17 -18.64
CA ARG A 123 3.85 -8.74 -18.98
C ARG A 123 4.13 -7.88 -17.75
N LEU A 124 3.53 -8.20 -16.61
CA LEU A 124 3.80 -7.52 -15.35
C LEU A 124 5.25 -7.73 -14.90
N SER A 125 5.81 -8.93 -15.04
CA SER A 125 7.22 -9.21 -14.72
C SER A 125 8.20 -8.39 -15.55
N ILE A 126 7.88 -8.07 -16.80
CA ILE A 126 8.70 -7.17 -17.64
C ILE A 126 8.50 -5.71 -17.22
N LEU A 127 7.25 -5.29 -16.97
CA LEU A 127 6.91 -3.92 -16.61
C LEU A 127 7.54 -3.51 -15.26
N LEU A 128 7.50 -4.42 -14.28
CA LEU A 128 7.89 -4.22 -12.89
C LEU A 128 9.25 -4.87 -12.55
N GLU A 129 10.06 -5.14 -13.57
CA GLU A 129 11.41 -5.65 -13.37
C GLU A 129 12.25 -4.64 -12.56
N GLN A 130 12.98 -5.14 -11.56
CA GLN A 130 13.92 -4.35 -10.79
C GLN A 130 15.00 -3.72 -11.70
N PRO A 131 15.51 -2.52 -11.39
CA PRO A 131 15.20 -1.69 -10.22
C PRO A 131 13.87 -0.92 -10.34
N LEU A 132 13.14 -0.82 -9.21
CA LEU A 132 11.96 0.03 -9.02
C LEU A 132 12.24 1.28 -8.17
N GLU A 133 13.42 1.34 -7.54
CA GLU A 133 13.91 2.50 -6.80
C GLU A 133 15.22 3.01 -7.41
N PHE A 134 15.38 4.33 -7.45
CA PHE A 134 16.55 4.95 -8.05
C PHE A 134 17.06 6.14 -7.24
N SER A 135 18.36 6.36 -7.24
CA SER A 135 18.96 7.58 -6.71
C SER A 135 18.81 8.74 -7.70
N ARG A 136 18.52 9.93 -7.17
CA ARG A 136 18.58 11.21 -7.88
C ARG A 136 19.84 12.02 -7.49
N GLY A 137 20.85 11.36 -6.94
CA GLY A 137 22.02 12.03 -6.36
C GLY A 137 21.63 12.75 -5.08
N ASP A 138 22.02 14.02 -4.98
CA ASP A 138 21.77 14.85 -3.79
C ASP A 138 20.27 15.15 -3.55
N ASP A 139 19.43 14.96 -4.59
CA ASP A 139 17.97 15.17 -4.52
C ASP A 139 17.21 13.97 -3.90
N GLY A 140 17.92 12.99 -3.33
CA GLY A 140 17.34 11.81 -2.68
C GLY A 140 17.10 10.65 -3.63
N TRP A 141 15.92 10.03 -3.56
CA TRP A 141 15.54 8.88 -4.38
C TRP A 141 14.18 9.09 -5.07
N ILE A 142 13.86 8.21 -6.02
CA ILE A 142 12.59 8.22 -6.75
C ILE A 142 12.10 6.79 -7.01
N GLU A 143 10.79 6.61 -6.83
CA GLU A 143 10.03 5.44 -7.29
C GLU A 143 9.20 5.88 -8.51
N PRO A 144 9.61 5.51 -9.74
CA PRO A 144 9.00 6.05 -10.95
C PRO A 144 7.67 5.39 -11.32
N ILE A 145 7.32 4.26 -10.71
CA ILE A 145 6.06 3.54 -10.94
C ILE A 145 5.29 3.49 -9.62
N GLY A 146 3.98 3.65 -9.69
CA GLY A 146 3.09 3.49 -8.55
C GLY A 146 1.77 2.84 -8.95
N TRP A 147 0.95 2.57 -7.94
CA TRP A 147 -0.40 2.09 -8.09
C TRP A 147 -1.42 3.06 -7.53
N GLN A 148 -2.63 2.92 -8.06
CA GLN A 148 -3.79 3.69 -7.69
C GLN A 148 -5.00 2.80 -7.44
N ARG A 149 -5.63 2.98 -6.28
CA ARG A 149 -6.95 2.41 -5.98
C ARG A 149 -7.79 3.31 -5.08
N ASN A 150 -7.28 3.66 -3.90
CA ASN A 150 -7.89 4.57 -2.92
C ASN A 150 -6.88 5.66 -2.51
N GLY A 151 -5.96 6.00 -3.41
CA GLY A 151 -4.80 6.85 -3.17
C GLY A 151 -3.70 6.53 -4.19
N ASN A 152 -2.66 7.34 -4.21
CA ASN A 152 -1.54 7.25 -5.13
C ASN A 152 -0.29 6.83 -4.37
N MET A 153 0.17 5.60 -4.56
CA MET A 153 1.26 5.02 -3.79
C MET A 153 2.38 4.56 -4.72
N PRO A 154 3.65 4.90 -4.44
CA PRO A 154 4.78 4.37 -5.19
C PRO A 154 4.96 2.86 -4.98
N PHE A 155 5.72 2.22 -5.86
CA PHE A 155 6.20 0.85 -5.73
C PHE A 155 7.67 0.83 -5.37
N SER A 156 8.06 -0.04 -4.43
CA SER A 156 9.45 -0.30 -4.11
C SER A 156 9.85 -1.76 -4.36
N ASP A 157 8.93 -2.72 -4.21
CA ASP A 157 9.23 -4.14 -4.36
C ASP A 157 8.24 -4.91 -5.23
N PHE A 158 8.77 -5.91 -5.95
CA PHE A 158 8.02 -6.83 -6.79
C PHE A 158 8.63 -8.22 -6.70
N LYS A 159 7.80 -9.22 -6.35
CA LYS A 159 8.20 -10.64 -6.33
C LYS A 159 7.16 -11.50 -7.00
N LEU A 160 7.61 -12.45 -7.82
CA LEU A 160 6.76 -13.52 -8.30
C LEU A 160 6.70 -14.63 -7.25
N LEU A 161 5.50 -14.96 -6.74
CA LEU A 161 5.32 -16.01 -5.72
C LEU A 161 4.95 -17.36 -6.35
N SER A 162 4.19 -17.33 -7.44
CA SER A 162 3.76 -18.50 -8.19
C SER A 162 3.49 -18.14 -9.66
N LYS A 163 2.94 -19.06 -10.45
CA LYS A 163 2.54 -18.83 -11.85
C LYS A 163 1.43 -17.79 -12.05
N ASP A 164 0.67 -17.48 -11.00
CA ASP A 164 -0.52 -16.63 -11.00
C ASP A 164 -0.58 -15.65 -9.81
N THR A 165 0.33 -15.79 -8.85
CA THR A 165 0.39 -14.93 -7.66
C THR A 165 1.69 -14.13 -7.65
N LEU A 166 1.55 -12.83 -7.44
CA LEU A 166 2.65 -11.90 -7.25
C LEU A 166 2.54 -11.23 -5.89
N LEU A 167 3.63 -10.61 -5.47
CA LEU A 167 3.70 -9.67 -4.36
C LEU A 167 4.15 -8.32 -4.92
N ILE A 168 3.35 -7.28 -4.69
CA ILE A 168 3.77 -5.90 -4.93
C ILE A 168 3.76 -5.18 -3.59
N ASP A 169 4.94 -4.76 -3.13
CA ASP A 169 5.20 -4.34 -1.75
C ASP A 169 4.66 -5.39 -0.75
N SER A 170 3.57 -5.08 -0.05
CA SER A 170 2.88 -6.01 0.85
C SER A 170 1.69 -6.73 0.21
N LYS A 171 1.21 -6.32 -0.98
CA LYS A 171 -0.02 -6.87 -1.59
C LYS A 171 0.24 -8.19 -2.27
N GLU A 172 -0.26 -9.26 -1.67
CA GLU A 172 -0.31 -10.59 -2.27
C GLU A 172 -1.53 -10.68 -3.18
N LEU A 173 -1.29 -10.76 -4.50
CA LEU A 173 -2.34 -10.70 -5.50
C LEU A 173 -2.30 -11.92 -6.40
N LYS A 174 -3.40 -12.66 -6.43
CA LYS A 174 -3.65 -13.70 -7.45
C LYS A 174 -4.23 -13.04 -8.70
N VAL A 175 -3.37 -12.76 -9.68
CA VAL A 175 -3.75 -12.00 -10.88
C VAL A 175 -4.66 -12.83 -11.77
N ARG A 176 -5.84 -12.26 -12.08
CA ARG A 176 -6.80 -12.82 -13.02
C ARG A 176 -6.45 -12.39 -14.44
N ARG A 177 -6.33 -11.07 -14.64
CA ARG A 177 -6.06 -10.43 -15.93
C ARG A 177 -5.59 -8.99 -15.74
N ILE A 178 -5.02 -8.45 -16.81
CA ILE A 178 -4.63 -7.05 -16.89
C ILE A 178 -5.13 -6.42 -18.18
N TYR A 179 -5.28 -5.10 -18.18
CA TYR A 179 -5.57 -4.29 -19.35
C TYR A 179 -4.46 -3.28 -19.55
N ALA A 180 -3.79 -3.33 -20.71
CA ALA A 180 -2.78 -2.36 -21.08
C ALA A 180 -3.45 -1.15 -21.74
N GLY A 181 -3.63 -0.06 -21.01
CA GLY A 181 -4.24 1.18 -21.48
C GLY A 181 -3.26 1.99 -22.33
N TYR A 182 -3.30 1.78 -23.64
CA TYR A 182 -2.47 2.54 -24.58
C TYR A 182 -3.13 3.86 -24.97
N MET A 183 -2.35 4.94 -24.91
CA MET A 183 -2.73 6.30 -25.30
C MET A 183 -1.64 6.92 -26.16
N ALA A 184 -2.02 7.85 -27.05
CA ALA A 184 -1.05 8.56 -27.89
C ALA A 184 -0.06 9.40 -27.08
N ASN A 185 -0.50 9.90 -25.91
CA ASN A 185 0.35 10.59 -24.96
C ASN A 185 0.92 9.60 -23.94
N TYR A 186 2.25 9.49 -23.88
CA TYR A 186 2.95 8.56 -23.00
C TYR A 186 2.72 8.83 -21.50
N LYS A 187 2.28 10.05 -21.13
CA LYS A 187 1.92 10.42 -19.76
C LYS A 187 0.55 9.88 -19.31
N GLN A 188 -0.23 9.32 -20.23
CA GLN A 188 -1.55 8.74 -20.00
C GLN A 188 -1.52 7.20 -20.05
N LEU A 189 -0.34 6.59 -20.18
CA LEU A 189 -0.21 5.13 -20.19
C LEU A 189 -0.51 4.57 -18.81
N PHE A 190 -1.22 3.43 -18.78
CA PHE A 190 -1.52 2.72 -17.55
C PHE A 190 -1.70 1.23 -17.78
N VAL A 191 -1.59 0.45 -16.72
CA VAL A 191 -2.01 -0.95 -16.67
C VAL A 191 -3.07 -1.09 -15.60
N TYR A 192 -4.26 -1.54 -15.95
CA TYR A 192 -5.26 -1.93 -14.99
C TYR A 192 -5.09 -3.41 -14.65
N LEU A 193 -5.13 -3.77 -13.37
CA LEU A 193 -4.92 -5.12 -12.87
C LEU A 193 -6.18 -5.58 -12.12
N GLU A 194 -6.64 -6.79 -12.44
CA GLU A 194 -7.67 -7.50 -11.67
C GLU A 194 -7.07 -8.73 -11.00
N ALA A 195 -7.39 -8.89 -9.71
CA ALA A 195 -7.02 -10.03 -8.91
C ALA A 195 -8.27 -10.77 -8.41
N ASP A 196 -8.19 -12.10 -8.40
CA ASP A 196 -9.22 -12.94 -7.80
C ASP A 196 -9.13 -12.89 -6.26
N ALA A 197 -10.26 -13.13 -5.60
CA ALA A 197 -10.30 -13.34 -4.17
C ALA A 197 -9.44 -14.54 -3.76
N MET A 198 -8.78 -14.44 -2.61
CA MET A 198 -8.03 -15.52 -1.98
C MET A 198 -8.69 -15.92 -0.66
N PRO A 199 -8.61 -17.20 -0.27
CA PRO A 199 -9.13 -17.63 1.03
C PRO A 199 -8.31 -16.98 2.17
N PRO A 200 -8.95 -16.76 3.34
CA PRO A 200 -8.24 -16.27 4.51
C PRO A 200 -7.04 -17.16 4.87
N VAL A 201 -5.99 -16.54 5.40
CA VAL A 201 -4.76 -17.19 5.87
C VAL A 201 -5.00 -17.96 7.17
N GLY A 202 -6.04 -17.58 7.92
CA GLY A 202 -6.49 -18.30 9.12
C GLY A 202 -5.97 -17.73 10.44
N VAL A 203 -5.41 -16.52 10.45
CA VAL A 203 -4.99 -15.81 11.67
C VAL A 203 -6.10 -14.95 12.28
N TYR A 204 -7.20 -14.74 11.53
CA TYR A 204 -8.39 -14.02 11.97
C TYR A 204 -9.65 -14.84 11.70
N GLU A 205 -10.68 -14.63 12.52
CA GLU A 205 -12.02 -15.12 12.23
C GLU A 205 -12.73 -14.15 11.27
N HIS A 206 -13.12 -14.64 10.10
CA HIS A 206 -13.90 -13.88 9.13
C HIS A 206 -15.29 -14.49 9.00
N THR A 207 -16.32 -13.66 9.16
CA THR A 207 -17.70 -14.04 8.86
C THR A 207 -18.09 -13.52 7.48
N GLN A 208 -19.14 -14.09 6.88
CA GLN A 208 -19.66 -13.52 5.64
C GLN A 208 -20.11 -12.06 5.82
N SER A 209 -20.68 -11.72 6.98
CA SER A 209 -21.10 -10.35 7.29
C SER A 209 -19.90 -9.39 7.31
N SER A 210 -18.80 -9.76 7.97
CA SER A 210 -17.63 -8.86 8.08
C SER A 210 -16.95 -8.62 6.73
N ILE A 211 -16.95 -9.62 5.84
CA ILE A 211 -16.46 -9.46 4.46
C ILE A 211 -17.37 -8.51 3.67
N GLU A 212 -18.70 -8.67 3.78
CA GLU A 212 -19.66 -7.80 3.10
C GLU A 212 -19.61 -6.37 3.62
N ASP A 213 -19.47 -6.18 4.93
CA ASP A 213 -19.31 -4.86 5.55
C ASP A 213 -18.04 -4.16 5.04
N SER A 214 -16.93 -4.90 4.95
CA SER A 214 -15.68 -4.37 4.38
C SER A 214 -15.84 -3.95 2.93
N LYS A 215 -16.54 -4.77 2.11
CA LYS A 215 -16.85 -4.42 0.72
C LYS A 215 -17.72 -3.17 0.61
N ASN A 216 -18.69 -2.99 1.51
CA ASN A 216 -19.55 -1.81 1.52
C ASN A 216 -18.77 -0.52 1.87
N VAL A 217 -17.77 -0.61 2.74
CA VAL A 217 -16.96 0.54 3.17
C VAL A 217 -15.84 0.86 2.18
N PHE A 218 -15.11 -0.16 1.71
CA PHE A 218 -13.87 0.04 0.93
C PHE A 218 -14.00 -0.32 -0.56
N GLY A 219 -15.07 -1.02 -0.95
CA GLY A 219 -15.24 -1.65 -2.26
C GLY A 219 -14.63 -3.04 -2.38
N TYR A 220 -13.90 -3.51 -1.36
CA TYR A 220 -13.26 -4.81 -1.28
C TYR A 220 -13.00 -5.22 0.18
N ALA A 221 -12.71 -6.49 0.41
CA ALA A 221 -12.30 -7.04 1.70
C ALA A 221 -10.86 -7.53 1.65
N TYR A 222 -10.12 -7.33 2.73
CA TYR A 222 -8.72 -7.77 2.86
C TYR A 222 -8.40 -8.12 4.30
N GLU A 223 -7.28 -8.81 4.49
CA GLU A 223 -6.63 -9.00 5.78
C GLU A 223 -5.13 -8.66 5.66
N GLU A 224 -4.56 -8.09 6.71
CA GLU A 224 -3.12 -7.83 6.84
C GLU A 224 -2.54 -8.79 7.88
N TYR A 225 -1.45 -9.47 7.55
CA TYR A 225 -0.80 -10.45 8.42
C TYR A 225 0.72 -10.41 8.24
N GLY A 226 1.44 -10.93 9.23
CA GLY A 226 2.88 -11.15 9.13
C GLY A 226 3.19 -12.57 8.67
N LEU A 227 4.18 -12.74 7.80
CA LEU A 227 4.71 -14.05 7.42
C LEU A 227 6.08 -14.26 8.04
N TYR A 228 6.12 -14.89 9.22
CA TYR A 228 7.36 -15.19 9.92
C TYR A 228 8.12 -16.32 9.22
N LYS A 229 9.42 -16.11 8.96
CA LYS A 229 10.30 -17.08 8.27
C LYS A 229 9.67 -17.69 7.01
N HIS A 230 9.01 -16.84 6.22
CA HIS A 230 8.37 -17.17 4.94
C HIS A 230 7.31 -18.27 4.99
N SER A 231 6.85 -18.71 6.16
CA SER A 231 6.01 -19.92 6.26
C SER A 231 4.99 -19.90 7.39
N HIS A 232 5.19 -19.11 8.44
CA HIS A 232 4.28 -19.07 9.59
C HIS A 232 3.50 -17.76 9.63
N PRO A 233 2.20 -17.77 9.27
CA PRO A 233 1.35 -16.61 9.43
C PRO A 233 1.20 -16.23 10.90
N ILE A 234 1.29 -14.95 11.19
CA ILE A 234 1.05 -14.36 12.49
C ILE A 234 0.12 -13.15 12.32
N THR A 235 -0.59 -12.79 13.38
CA THR A 235 -1.44 -11.61 13.37
C THR A 235 -0.60 -10.33 13.29
N ARG A 236 -1.23 -9.23 12.84
CA ARG A 236 -0.64 -7.89 12.91
C ARG A 236 -0.24 -7.49 14.34
N ALA A 237 -1.06 -7.86 15.33
CA ALA A 237 -0.77 -7.57 16.73
C ALA A 237 0.51 -8.28 17.21
N GLU A 238 0.69 -9.56 16.87
CA GLU A 238 1.93 -10.29 17.19
C GLU A 238 3.16 -9.69 16.50
N TYR A 239 3.00 -9.21 15.26
CA TYR A 239 4.06 -8.46 14.58
C TYR A 239 4.43 -7.17 15.32
N ASP A 240 3.44 -6.37 15.73
CA ASP A 240 3.65 -5.12 16.45
C ASP A 240 4.31 -5.34 17.83
N ASP A 241 4.00 -6.46 18.48
CA ASP A 241 4.62 -6.89 19.73
C ASP A 241 6.03 -7.49 19.53
N ASN A 242 6.46 -7.72 18.28
CA ASN A 242 7.68 -8.44 17.90
C ASN A 242 7.79 -9.84 18.57
N ALA A 243 6.64 -10.46 18.84
CA ALA A 243 6.52 -11.77 19.47
C ALA A 243 5.22 -12.48 19.07
N ALA A 244 5.27 -13.80 18.84
CA ALA A 244 4.11 -14.61 18.49
C ALA A 244 4.06 -15.92 19.30
N VAL A 245 2.88 -16.55 19.39
CA VAL A 245 2.75 -17.88 20.00
C VAL A 245 2.85 -18.96 18.91
N ILE A 246 4.03 -19.53 18.74
CA ILE A 246 4.30 -20.56 17.73
C ILE A 246 4.37 -21.92 18.41
N MET A 247 3.52 -22.85 17.98
CA MET A 247 3.40 -24.19 18.58
C MET A 247 3.19 -24.14 20.11
N GLY A 248 2.35 -23.20 20.56
CA GLY A 248 2.00 -23.03 21.97
C GLY A 248 3.08 -22.38 22.83
N LYS A 249 4.16 -21.84 22.23
CA LYS A 249 5.24 -21.17 22.95
C LYS A 249 5.44 -19.73 22.45
N PRO A 250 5.64 -18.75 23.35
CA PRO A 250 6.05 -17.41 22.95
C PRO A 250 7.44 -17.45 22.27
N VAL A 251 7.54 -16.82 21.10
CA VAL A 251 8.76 -16.72 20.28
C VAL A 251 8.97 -15.26 19.90
N LYS A 252 10.18 -14.74 20.09
CA LYS A 252 10.57 -13.41 19.59
C LYS A 252 10.81 -13.47 18.08
N LEU A 253 10.28 -12.49 17.35
CA LEU A 253 10.28 -12.50 15.89
C LEU A 253 11.54 -11.90 15.26
N ASN A 254 12.26 -11.03 15.98
CA ASN A 254 13.57 -10.48 15.60
C ASN A 254 13.61 -9.88 14.18
N ASN A 255 12.53 -9.24 13.73
CA ASN A 255 12.38 -8.64 12.40
C ASN A 255 12.43 -9.64 11.22
N GLU A 256 12.24 -10.95 11.44
CA GLU A 256 12.18 -11.96 10.37
C GLU A 256 10.75 -12.15 9.82
N VAL A 257 10.00 -11.05 9.71
CA VAL A 257 8.58 -11.06 9.31
C VAL A 257 8.36 -10.17 8.11
N GLU A 258 7.72 -10.70 7.08
CA GLU A 258 7.26 -9.95 5.92
C GLU A 258 5.76 -9.65 6.07
N ILE A 259 5.38 -8.37 6.04
CA ILE A 259 3.97 -7.99 6.06
C ILE A 259 3.33 -8.31 4.71
N ARG A 260 2.14 -8.90 4.77
CA ARG A 260 1.35 -9.31 3.62
C ARG A 260 -0.08 -8.80 3.76
N ILE A 261 -0.66 -8.35 2.67
CA ILE A 261 -2.07 -7.96 2.53
C ILE A 261 -2.68 -8.92 1.52
N ARG A 262 -3.66 -9.71 1.97
CA ARG A 262 -4.41 -10.65 1.14
C ARG A 262 -5.83 -10.18 0.96
N HIS A 263 -6.32 -10.19 -0.27
CA HIS A 263 -7.68 -9.75 -0.59
C HIS A 263 -8.65 -10.94 -0.52
N LEU A 264 -9.69 -10.80 0.31
CA LEU A 264 -10.72 -11.81 0.56
C LEU A 264 -11.93 -11.67 -0.38
N SER A 265 -11.96 -10.58 -1.15
CA SER A 265 -12.86 -10.37 -2.28
C SER A 265 -12.03 -10.09 -3.56
N PRO A 266 -12.66 -10.07 -4.75
CA PRO A 266 -12.00 -9.53 -5.94
C PRO A 266 -11.44 -8.14 -5.66
N TYR A 267 -10.30 -7.85 -6.28
CA TYR A 267 -9.58 -6.60 -6.10
C TYR A 267 -9.05 -6.09 -7.44
N ASN A 268 -8.89 -4.78 -7.54
CA ASN A 268 -8.30 -4.16 -8.72
C ASN A 268 -7.46 -2.93 -8.34
N MET A 269 -6.56 -2.56 -9.25
CA MET A 269 -5.80 -1.33 -9.16
C MET A 269 -5.41 -0.85 -10.56
N VAL A 270 -5.03 0.41 -10.66
CA VAL A 270 -4.31 0.96 -11.80
C VAL A 270 -2.84 1.05 -11.44
N ILE A 271 -1.98 0.80 -12.40
CA ILE A 271 -0.52 0.93 -12.33
C ILE A 271 -0.11 1.95 -13.37
N SER A 272 0.63 2.97 -12.96
CA SER A 272 1.11 4.00 -13.88
C SER A 272 2.38 4.66 -13.36
N ALA A 273 2.98 5.53 -14.18
CA ALA A 273 4.08 6.37 -13.71
C ALA A 273 3.64 7.24 -12.52
N THR A 274 4.51 7.45 -11.54
CA THR A 274 4.20 8.36 -10.42
C THR A 274 3.96 9.80 -10.87
N GLY A 275 4.52 10.21 -12.01
CA GLY A 275 4.26 11.51 -12.66
C GLY A 275 3.11 11.51 -13.67
N SER A 276 2.32 10.43 -13.74
CA SER A 276 1.18 10.29 -14.65
C SER A 276 0.09 11.33 -14.36
N CYS A 277 -0.66 11.73 -15.38
CA CYS A 277 -1.84 12.58 -15.17
C CYS A 277 -2.95 11.88 -14.37
N LEU A 278 -2.88 10.54 -14.24
CA LEU A 278 -3.75 9.76 -13.37
C LEU A 278 -3.52 10.04 -11.88
N ASN A 279 -2.31 10.50 -11.51
CA ASN A 279 -1.94 10.85 -10.14
C ASN A 279 -2.31 12.30 -9.84
N GLN A 280 -3.58 12.64 -10.01
CA GLN A 280 -4.13 13.96 -9.70
C GLN A 280 -5.24 13.79 -8.66
N SER A 281 -5.16 14.53 -7.56
CA SER A 281 -6.14 14.48 -6.46
C SER A 281 -7.58 14.71 -6.94
N LEU A 282 -7.76 15.54 -7.97
CA LEU A 282 -9.06 15.81 -8.59
C LEU A 282 -9.65 14.60 -9.32
N PHE A 283 -8.83 13.64 -9.73
CA PHE A 283 -9.26 12.43 -10.42
C PHE A 283 -9.42 11.23 -9.48
N ASP A 284 -8.80 11.25 -8.29
CA ASP A 284 -8.82 10.14 -7.33
C ASP A 284 -10.24 9.62 -7.03
N GLY A 285 -11.18 10.52 -6.74
CA GLY A 285 -12.57 10.12 -6.44
C GLY A 285 -13.26 9.43 -7.63
N LYS A 286 -13.00 9.92 -8.85
CA LYS A 286 -13.56 9.34 -10.07
C LYS A 286 -12.90 8.01 -10.42
N LEU A 287 -11.59 7.87 -10.16
CA LEU A 287 -10.89 6.60 -10.29
C LEU A 287 -11.50 5.55 -9.35
N VAL A 288 -11.71 5.90 -8.07
CA VAL A 288 -12.35 5.00 -7.08
C VAL A 288 -13.72 4.53 -7.57
N GLU A 289 -14.54 5.44 -8.12
CA GLU A 289 -15.85 5.10 -8.70
C GLU A 289 -15.70 4.07 -9.82
N TYR A 290 -14.82 4.31 -10.79
CA TYR A 290 -14.55 3.35 -11.88
C TYR A 290 -14.09 1.99 -11.35
N MET A 291 -13.15 1.98 -10.40
CA MET A 291 -12.64 0.74 -9.83
C MET A 291 -13.75 -0.07 -9.14
N ASN A 292 -14.64 0.59 -8.38
CA ASN A 292 -15.78 -0.06 -7.74
C ASN A 292 -16.78 -0.61 -8.76
N ARG A 293 -17.13 0.18 -9.79
CA ARG A 293 -18.02 -0.24 -10.89
C ARG A 293 -17.46 -1.46 -11.64
N MET A 294 -16.16 -1.46 -11.94
CA MET A 294 -15.49 -2.59 -12.59
C MET A 294 -15.49 -3.85 -11.70
N LEU A 295 -15.28 -3.72 -10.38
CA LEU A 295 -15.41 -4.86 -9.45
C LEU A 295 -16.84 -5.39 -9.36
N ALA A 296 -17.84 -4.51 -9.51
CA ALA A 296 -19.25 -4.91 -9.59
C ALA A 296 -19.62 -5.58 -10.92
N GLY A 297 -18.68 -5.67 -11.87
CA GLY A 297 -18.86 -6.32 -13.16
C GLY A 297 -19.35 -5.40 -14.27
N GLU A 298 -19.39 -4.08 -14.05
CA GLU A 298 -19.73 -3.11 -15.10
C GLU A 298 -18.61 -3.00 -16.13
N ASN A 299 -18.97 -3.01 -17.42
CA ASN A 299 -18.02 -2.83 -18.51
C ASN A 299 -17.82 -1.32 -18.82
N CYS A 300 -17.12 -0.62 -17.94
CA CYS A 300 -16.86 0.83 -18.04
C CYS A 300 -15.41 1.19 -18.43
N MET A 301 -14.61 0.23 -18.89
CA MET A 301 -13.20 0.48 -19.29
C MET A 301 -13.09 1.52 -20.41
N GLY A 302 -14.02 1.53 -21.38
CA GLY A 302 -14.05 2.53 -22.44
C GLY A 302 -14.32 3.95 -21.92
N GLU A 303 -15.27 4.10 -20.99
CA GLU A 303 -15.54 5.38 -20.33
C GLU A 303 -14.32 5.87 -19.54
N PHE A 304 -13.68 4.95 -18.79
CA PHE A 304 -12.45 5.24 -18.06
C PHE A 304 -11.36 5.75 -18.99
N GLU A 305 -11.08 5.04 -20.09
CA GLU A 305 -10.12 5.48 -21.10
C GLU A 305 -10.42 6.87 -21.68
N ASP A 306 -11.69 7.14 -22.00
CA ASP A 306 -12.10 8.44 -22.54
C ASP A 306 -11.86 9.58 -21.56
N ASP A 307 -12.05 9.32 -20.26
CA ASP A 307 -11.78 10.33 -19.25
C ASP A 307 -10.29 10.50 -18.97
N VAL A 308 -9.49 9.43 -19.01
CA VAL A 308 -8.03 9.53 -18.96
C VAL A 308 -7.49 10.37 -20.12
N ARG A 309 -8.04 10.23 -21.33
CA ARG A 309 -7.65 11.03 -22.51
C ARG A 309 -7.90 12.53 -22.30
N LYS A 310 -8.95 12.89 -21.55
CA LYS A 310 -9.32 14.29 -21.26
C LYS A 310 -8.46 14.91 -20.16
N LEU A 311 -7.71 14.11 -19.39
CA LEU A 311 -6.85 14.64 -18.34
C LEU A 311 -5.73 15.52 -18.93
N PRO A 312 -5.41 16.64 -18.28
CA PRO A 312 -4.33 17.50 -18.73
C PRO A 312 -2.99 16.76 -18.64
N SER A 313 -2.11 17.02 -19.61
CA SER A 313 -0.80 16.36 -19.73
C SER A 313 0.21 16.76 -18.65
N SER A 314 -0.17 17.65 -17.75
CA SER A 314 0.59 18.03 -16.57
C SER A 314 -0.37 18.09 -15.38
N PRO A 315 0.02 17.60 -14.20
CA PRO A 315 -0.76 17.85 -12.99
C PRO A 315 -0.91 19.36 -12.80
N ALA A 316 -2.13 19.82 -12.51
CA ALA A 316 -2.35 21.21 -12.12
C ALA A 316 -1.59 21.43 -10.80
N ILE A 317 -0.66 22.38 -10.81
CA ILE A 317 0.05 22.87 -9.63
C ILE A 317 -0.91 23.72 -8.81
#